data_AF-A0AAN1VYZ4-F1
#
_entry.id   AF-A0AAN1VYZ4-F1
#
_cell.length_a   1.000
_cell.length_b   1.000
_cell.length_c   1.000
_cell.angle_alpha   90.00
_cell.angle_beta   90.00
_cell.angle_gamma   90.00
#
_symmetry.space_group_name_H-M   'P 1'
#
loop_
_entity.id
_entity.type
_entity.pdbx_description
1 polymer ?
#
loop_
_entity_poly.entity_id
_entity_poly.type
_entity_poly.pdbx_seq_one_letter_code
_entity_poly.pdbx_strand_id
1 'polypeptide(L)'
;MSAATLGICVLLAGCGQQLPSWRNDKLLVIVPDASQGAEAEFERELATIFAEHLHSTVELIPSPPNKIDRALRRHRAHLAAASLRSEINVSALHFGPSYQTVREQLICNRDHKQPRRLADLQGMSLAVPVGSAPEAALMEARANFSPLKWESRRNTTTEGLIREVSDGTLDCTVANENRYASARNYYSNLVATLDIGTPSKLAWAFSRDVDPALYKEAQAFFSRIERDGTLNRLLERYYGHNNRLQTLDAASFIANINQILPKYRNLFEEAATLTGIDWRLLAALAYQESQWDPLATSFTNVRGMMMLTEETADRMNVTNRLDARESIIAGAKYLALIRDQMPERIAEPDRTWMSLAAYNQGYGHLEDARVLTKRMGMNPDSWADVKKWMPLLNQPGYYETLKYGYARGGEAVILVESIRSYHDMLERLAPDATAFDSNAISYRLIEPLKRLLR
;
A
#
# COMPACT_ATOMS: atom_id res chain seq x y z
N MET A 1 21.30 55.68 -8.51
CA MET A 1 21.42 54.41 -9.26
C MET A 1 20.51 53.40 -8.59
N SER A 2 19.25 53.31 -9.06
CA SER A 2 18.28 52.33 -8.57
C SER A 2 18.20 51.20 -9.58
N ALA A 3 18.58 49.99 -9.18
CA ALA A 3 18.43 48.80 -9.99
C ALA A 3 17.06 48.17 -9.68
N ALA A 4 16.16 48.23 -10.65
CA ALA A 4 14.88 47.55 -10.63
C ALA A 4 15.10 46.05 -10.89
N THR A 5 14.68 45.21 -9.93
CA THR A 5 14.62 43.76 -10.10
C THR A 5 13.29 43.44 -10.79
N LEU A 6 13.35 43.05 -12.07
CA LEU A 6 12.19 42.53 -12.80
C LEU A 6 11.80 41.16 -12.21
N GLY A 7 10.70 41.13 -11.46
CA GLY A 7 9.99 39.90 -11.16
C GLY A 7 9.20 39.45 -12.38
N ILE A 8 9.53 38.28 -12.93
CA ILE A 8 8.73 37.62 -13.98
C ILE A 8 7.46 37.07 -13.30
N CYS A 9 6.39 37.86 -13.31
CA CYS A 9 5.04 37.38 -13.08
C CYS A 9 4.55 36.68 -14.36
N VAL A 10 4.46 35.35 -14.35
CA VAL A 10 3.71 34.62 -15.37
C VAL A 10 2.22 34.78 -15.06
N LEU A 11 1.62 35.84 -15.60
CA LEU A 11 0.18 36.02 -15.72
C LEU A 11 -0.31 35.20 -16.92
N LEU A 12 -0.86 34.01 -16.69
CA LEU A 12 -1.65 33.30 -17.70
C LEU A 12 -3.13 33.66 -17.53
N ALA A 13 -3.55 34.71 -18.23
CA ALA A 13 -4.95 34.96 -18.55
C ALA A 13 -5.14 34.76 -20.07
N GLY A 14 -6.00 33.82 -20.46
CA GLY A 14 -6.60 33.77 -21.81
C GLY A 14 -6.49 32.45 -22.57
N CYS A 15 -7.65 31.96 -23.03
CA CYS A 15 -7.91 30.92 -24.05
C CYS A 15 -7.66 29.44 -23.67
N GLY A 16 -8.66 28.60 -23.99
CA GLY A 16 -8.71 27.18 -23.65
C GLY A 16 -7.51 26.42 -24.15
N GLN A 17 -6.69 25.95 -23.22
CA GLN A 17 -5.55 25.11 -23.52
C GLN A 17 -6.07 23.77 -24.02
N GLN A 18 -5.92 23.53 -25.32
CA GLN A 18 -6.22 22.24 -25.92
C GLN A 18 -5.28 21.19 -25.32
N LEU A 19 -5.82 20.03 -24.93
CA LEU A 19 -4.99 18.93 -24.44
C LEU A 19 -3.94 18.55 -25.50
N PRO A 20 -2.71 18.20 -25.10
CA PRO A 20 -1.74 17.63 -26.03
C PRO A 20 -2.30 16.33 -26.63
N SER A 21 -1.70 15.87 -27.72
CA SER A 21 -2.09 14.58 -28.28
C SER A 21 -1.74 13.48 -27.27
N TRP A 22 -2.69 12.61 -26.94
CA TRP A 22 -2.38 11.40 -26.18
C TRP A 22 -1.68 10.34 -27.04
N ARG A 23 -1.64 10.50 -28.37
CA ARG A 23 -0.93 9.58 -29.28
C ARG A 23 0.52 10.02 -29.44
N ASN A 24 1.44 9.17 -28.96
CA ASN A 24 2.90 9.31 -29.11
C ASN A 24 3.48 10.63 -28.59
N ASP A 25 2.77 11.32 -27.69
CA ASP A 25 3.21 12.56 -27.06
C ASP A 25 3.00 12.43 -25.56
N LYS A 26 1.89 12.93 -25.01
CA LYS A 26 1.71 13.01 -23.56
C LYS A 26 0.28 12.75 -23.10
N LEU A 27 0.13 11.79 -22.20
CA LEU A 27 -1.11 11.47 -21.50
C LEU A 27 -1.17 12.18 -20.14
N LEU A 28 -1.97 13.23 -20.04
CA LEU A 28 -2.33 13.87 -18.76
C LEU A 28 -3.39 13.06 -18.01
N VAL A 29 -3.07 12.59 -16.81
CA VAL A 29 -3.96 11.76 -15.96
C VAL A 29 -4.13 12.40 -14.59
N ILE A 30 -5.37 12.63 -14.17
CA ILE A 30 -5.66 13.03 -12.79
C ILE A 30 -5.54 11.82 -11.89
N VAL A 31 -4.80 11.95 -10.80
CA VAL A 31 -4.59 10.90 -9.79
C VAL A 31 -4.72 11.46 -8.38
N PRO A 32 -4.93 10.60 -7.36
CA PRO A 32 -4.78 11.00 -5.97
C PRO A 32 -3.37 11.53 -5.66
N ASP A 33 -3.27 12.28 -4.57
CA ASP A 33 -1.98 12.68 -4.03
C ASP A 33 -1.20 11.45 -3.55
N ALA A 34 0.10 11.37 -3.83
CA ALA A 34 0.93 10.22 -3.47
C ALA A 34 0.94 9.97 -1.95
N SER A 35 0.75 11.01 -1.13
CA SER A 35 0.62 10.88 0.33
C SER A 35 -0.64 10.13 0.80
N GLN A 36 -1.58 9.81 -0.10
CA GLN A 36 -2.77 9.02 0.21
C GLN A 36 -2.52 7.50 0.23
N GLY A 37 -1.26 7.06 0.15
CA GLY A 37 -0.83 5.69 0.40
C GLY A 37 -1.08 4.73 -0.76
N ALA A 38 -1.23 3.45 -0.45
CA ALA A 38 -1.24 2.35 -1.42
C ALA A 38 -2.27 2.50 -2.56
N GLU A 39 -3.45 3.09 -2.30
CA GLU A 39 -4.44 3.33 -3.36
C GLU A 39 -3.95 4.37 -4.38
N ALA A 40 -3.29 5.43 -3.92
CA ALA A 40 -2.72 6.44 -4.81
C ALA A 40 -1.59 5.86 -5.66
N GLU A 41 -0.72 5.05 -5.06
CA GLU A 41 0.38 4.39 -5.76
C GLU A 41 -0.14 3.37 -6.79
N PHE A 42 -1.15 2.59 -6.44
CA PHE A 42 -1.83 1.68 -7.35
C PHE A 42 -2.36 2.40 -8.60
N GLU A 43 -3.10 3.50 -8.43
CA GLU A 43 -3.66 4.26 -9.55
C GLU A 43 -2.57 4.89 -10.44
N ARG A 44 -1.47 5.35 -9.82
CA ARG A 44 -0.33 5.93 -10.53
C ARG A 44 0.42 4.89 -11.34
N GLU A 45 0.67 3.71 -10.78
CA GLU A 45 1.31 2.62 -11.50
C GLU A 45 0.41 2.12 -12.63
N LEU A 46 -0.88 1.91 -12.37
CA LEU A 46 -1.84 1.49 -13.40
C LEU A 46 -1.94 2.50 -14.55
N ALA A 47 -1.94 3.81 -14.24
CA ALA A 47 -1.91 4.87 -15.24
C ALA A 47 -0.60 4.88 -16.07
N THR A 48 0.53 4.57 -15.43
CA THR A 48 1.84 4.45 -16.11
C THR A 48 1.85 3.28 -17.08
N ILE A 49 1.39 2.10 -16.64
CA ILE A 49 1.29 0.90 -17.49
C ILE A 49 0.33 1.16 -18.68
N PHE A 50 -0.73 1.95 -18.48
CA PHE A 50 -1.59 2.35 -19.59
C PHE A 50 -0.90 3.30 -20.58
N ALA A 51 -0.11 4.26 -20.10
CA ALA A 51 0.65 5.13 -21.00
C ALA A 51 1.70 4.35 -21.83
N GLU A 52 2.33 3.33 -21.25
CA GLU A 52 3.20 2.39 -21.97
C GLU A 52 2.43 1.61 -23.05
N HIS A 53 1.21 1.14 -22.74
CA HIS A 53 0.31 0.53 -23.73
C HIS A 53 0.00 1.48 -24.90
N LEU A 54 -0.09 2.79 -24.63
CA LEU A 54 -0.31 3.83 -25.65
C LEU A 54 0.99 4.32 -26.33
N HIS A 55 2.16 3.79 -25.97
CA HIS A 55 3.47 4.30 -26.40
C HIS A 55 3.65 5.81 -26.17
N SER A 56 3.15 6.32 -25.04
CA SER A 56 3.13 7.75 -24.72
C SER A 56 3.72 8.02 -23.35
N THR A 57 4.22 9.24 -23.14
CA THR A 57 4.65 9.67 -21.79
C THR A 57 3.43 9.98 -20.93
N VAL A 58 3.54 9.86 -19.61
CA VAL A 58 2.45 10.18 -18.67
C VAL A 58 2.80 11.40 -17.83
N GLU A 59 1.84 12.31 -17.66
CA GLU A 59 1.91 13.39 -16.69
C GLU A 59 0.79 13.23 -15.67
N LEU A 60 1.18 12.92 -14.43
CA LEU A 60 0.27 12.66 -13.32
C LEU A 60 -0.06 13.96 -12.60
N ILE A 61 -1.35 14.29 -12.50
CA ILE A 61 -1.86 15.54 -11.92
C ILE A 61 -2.55 15.22 -10.59
N PRO A 62 -1.89 15.42 -9.43
CA PRO A 62 -2.51 15.24 -8.13
C PRO A 62 -3.74 16.16 -7.99
N SER A 63 -4.92 15.61 -7.73
CA SER A 63 -6.12 16.41 -7.51
C SER A 63 -7.04 15.80 -6.46
N PRO A 64 -7.71 16.62 -5.63
CA PRO A 64 -8.74 16.14 -4.72
C PRO A 64 -10.00 15.71 -5.48
N PRO A 65 -10.78 14.74 -4.97
CA PRO A 65 -11.93 14.16 -5.68
C PRO A 65 -12.95 15.20 -6.17
N ASN A 66 -13.26 16.21 -5.35
CA ASN A 66 -14.21 17.27 -5.70
C ASN A 66 -13.80 18.19 -6.86
N LYS A 67 -12.55 18.10 -7.36
CA LYS A 67 -12.09 18.88 -8.52
C LYS A 67 -12.09 18.08 -9.82
N ILE A 68 -12.20 16.75 -9.76
CA ILE A 68 -12.04 15.84 -10.91
C ILE A 68 -13.06 16.16 -12.01
N ASP A 69 -14.35 16.14 -11.67
CA ASP A 69 -15.44 16.38 -12.63
C ASP A 69 -15.28 17.72 -13.37
N ARG A 70 -14.94 18.80 -12.64
CA ARG A 70 -14.68 20.11 -13.24
C ARG A 70 -13.43 20.11 -14.11
N ALA A 71 -12.37 19.42 -13.72
CA ALA A 71 -11.13 19.36 -14.48
C ALA A 71 -11.32 18.61 -15.81
N LEU A 72 -12.03 17.48 -15.79
CA LEU A 72 -12.36 16.70 -16.99
C LEU A 72 -13.26 17.49 -17.95
N ARG A 73 -14.35 18.12 -17.46
CA ARG A 73 -15.22 18.97 -18.29
C ARG A 73 -14.54 20.20 -18.90
N ARG A 74 -13.40 20.62 -18.33
CA ARG A 74 -12.60 21.75 -18.83
C ARG A 74 -11.40 21.28 -19.64
N HIS A 75 -11.33 19.99 -19.98
CA HIS A 75 -10.22 19.38 -20.71
C HIS A 75 -8.85 19.71 -20.12
N ARG A 76 -8.72 19.61 -18.79
CA ARG A 76 -7.43 19.79 -18.09
C ARG A 76 -6.64 18.49 -17.94
N ALA A 77 -7.27 17.36 -18.27
CA ALA A 77 -6.65 16.05 -18.34
C ALA A 77 -7.45 15.15 -19.29
N HIS A 78 -6.83 14.08 -19.78
CA HIS A 78 -7.49 13.10 -20.65
C HIS A 78 -8.41 12.18 -19.87
N LEU A 79 -8.00 11.76 -18.67
CA LEU A 79 -8.75 10.86 -17.81
C LEU A 79 -8.41 11.08 -16.33
N ALA A 80 -9.21 10.49 -15.45
CA ALA A 80 -8.96 10.42 -14.01
C ALA A 80 -8.90 8.97 -13.54
N ALA A 81 -7.77 8.61 -12.93
CA ALA A 81 -7.47 7.34 -12.29
C ALA A 81 -7.43 7.58 -10.78
N ALA A 82 -8.58 7.48 -10.12
CA ALA A 82 -8.76 7.93 -8.74
C ALA A 82 -9.82 7.13 -7.98
N SER A 83 -9.93 5.82 -8.25
CA SER A 83 -10.84 4.90 -7.54
C SER A 83 -12.28 5.43 -7.45
N LEU A 84 -12.81 5.89 -8.58
CA LEU A 84 -14.14 6.49 -8.64
C LEU A 84 -15.21 5.40 -8.77
N ARG A 85 -16.29 5.54 -8.01
CA ARG A 85 -17.47 4.68 -8.13
C ARG A 85 -18.20 4.98 -9.45
N SER A 86 -18.32 3.97 -10.31
CA SER A 86 -18.86 4.10 -11.68
C SER A 86 -20.39 4.10 -11.76
N GLU A 87 -21.07 3.61 -10.72
CA GLU A 87 -22.53 3.50 -10.67
C GLU A 87 -23.23 4.84 -10.38
N ILE A 88 -22.47 5.89 -10.10
CA ILE A 88 -23.02 7.22 -9.87
C ILE A 88 -23.47 7.78 -11.21
N ASN A 89 -24.74 8.13 -11.33
CA ASN A 89 -25.24 8.83 -12.51
C ASN A 89 -24.81 10.31 -12.49
N VAL A 90 -23.54 10.55 -12.80
CA VAL A 90 -23.04 11.90 -13.10
C VAL A 90 -23.21 12.09 -14.60
N SER A 91 -24.26 12.81 -15.00
CA SER A 91 -24.64 13.04 -16.41
C SER A 91 -23.56 13.72 -17.29
N ALA A 92 -22.37 13.98 -16.75
CA ALA A 92 -21.29 14.72 -17.38
C ALA A 92 -19.97 13.95 -17.54
N LEU A 93 -19.89 12.68 -17.10
CA LEU A 93 -18.69 11.86 -17.23
C LEU A 93 -18.99 10.53 -17.93
N HIS A 94 -17.98 9.96 -18.58
CA HIS A 94 -17.99 8.57 -19.04
C HIS A 94 -17.05 7.75 -18.15
N PHE A 95 -17.50 6.59 -17.68
CA PHE A 95 -16.66 5.66 -16.93
C PHE A 95 -16.15 4.55 -17.86
N GLY A 96 -14.87 4.20 -17.70
CA GLY A 96 -14.28 3.03 -18.35
C GLY A 96 -14.77 1.71 -17.75
N PRO A 97 -14.17 0.57 -18.16
CA PRO A 97 -14.41 -0.71 -17.50
C PRO A 97 -14.10 -0.63 -16.01
N SER A 98 -14.90 -1.34 -15.21
CA SER A 98 -14.59 -1.50 -13.79
C SER A 98 -13.48 -2.52 -13.60
N TYR A 99 -12.45 -2.15 -12.84
CA TYR A 99 -11.29 -3.01 -12.56
C TYR A 99 -11.30 -3.61 -11.16
N GLN A 100 -12.17 -3.14 -10.27
CA GLN A 100 -12.29 -3.66 -8.92
C GLN A 100 -13.68 -3.38 -8.36
N THR A 101 -14.23 -4.32 -7.59
CA THR A 101 -15.42 -4.09 -6.77
C THR A 101 -15.00 -4.08 -5.31
N VAL A 102 -15.38 -3.04 -4.57
CA VAL A 102 -15.04 -2.87 -3.15
C VAL A 102 -16.29 -2.55 -2.33
N ARG A 103 -16.31 -2.98 -1.08
CA ARG A 103 -17.32 -2.52 -0.12
C ARG A 103 -16.93 -1.19 0.50
N GLU A 104 -17.85 -0.23 0.52
CA GLU A 104 -17.72 1.00 1.31
C GLU A 104 -18.24 0.71 2.71
N GLN A 105 -17.43 0.95 3.73
CA GLN A 105 -17.73 0.52 5.09
C GLN A 105 -17.73 1.72 6.03
N LEU A 106 -18.69 1.75 6.95
CA LEU A 106 -18.71 2.70 8.06
C LEU A 106 -17.64 2.31 9.08
N ILE A 107 -16.64 3.18 9.21
CA ILE A 107 -15.52 3.01 10.12
C ILE A 107 -15.76 3.91 11.33
N CYS A 108 -15.84 3.30 12.51
CA CYS A 108 -16.08 4.00 13.77
C CYS A 108 -15.00 3.64 14.79
N ASN A 109 -14.98 4.38 15.90
CA ASN A 109 -14.17 4.05 17.05
C ASN A 109 -14.85 2.96 17.89
N ARG A 110 -14.16 1.85 18.15
CA ARG A 110 -14.68 0.71 18.90
C ARG A 110 -14.92 1.02 20.38
N ASP A 111 -14.25 2.05 20.91
CA ASP A 111 -14.37 2.49 22.29
C ASP A 111 -15.67 3.30 22.51
N HIS A 112 -16.35 3.69 21.42
CA HIS A 112 -17.60 4.44 21.42
C HIS A 112 -18.78 3.61 20.89
N LYS A 113 -19.94 4.24 20.68
CA LYS A 113 -21.14 3.61 20.13
C LYS A 113 -20.85 3.03 18.74
N GLN A 114 -21.16 1.74 18.54
CA GLN A 114 -20.98 1.03 17.28
C GLN A 114 -22.35 0.85 16.59
N PRO A 115 -22.65 1.62 15.53
CA PRO A 115 -23.91 1.51 14.80
C PRO A 115 -24.08 0.12 14.18
N ARG A 116 -25.26 -0.49 14.30
CA ARG A 116 -25.56 -1.77 13.63
C ARG A 116 -26.47 -1.61 12.42
N ARG A 117 -27.02 -0.41 12.22
CA ARG A 117 -27.91 -0.02 11.13
C ARG A 117 -27.84 1.49 10.93
N LEU A 118 -28.27 1.96 9.75
CA LEU A 118 -28.24 3.39 9.40
C LEU A 118 -29.00 4.29 10.37
N ALA A 119 -30.06 3.79 11.02
CA ALA A 119 -30.81 4.55 12.02
C ALA A 119 -29.99 4.89 13.27
N ASP A 120 -28.97 4.10 13.60
CA ASP A 120 -28.16 4.28 14.82
C ASP A 120 -27.15 5.43 14.67
N LEU A 121 -26.91 5.91 13.45
CA LEU A 121 -26.09 7.07 13.11
C LEU A 121 -26.72 8.42 13.49
N GLN A 122 -28.01 8.43 13.88
CA GLN A 122 -28.67 9.66 14.30
C GLN A 122 -27.96 10.25 15.53
N GLY A 123 -27.57 11.52 15.42
CA GLY A 123 -26.84 12.24 16.46
C GLY A 123 -25.34 11.98 16.50
N MET A 124 -24.81 11.12 15.62
CA MET A 124 -23.37 10.88 15.49
C MET A 124 -22.75 11.83 14.45
N SER A 125 -21.51 12.23 14.69
CA SER A 125 -20.69 12.96 13.74
C SER A 125 -20.12 12.01 12.69
N LEU A 126 -20.63 12.13 11.47
CA LEU A 126 -20.18 11.39 10.30
C LEU A 126 -19.64 12.36 9.26
N ALA A 127 -18.43 12.15 8.76
CA ALA A 127 -17.86 12.99 7.71
C ALA A 127 -17.22 12.14 6.59
N VAL A 128 -17.20 12.68 5.37
CA VAL A 128 -16.52 12.09 4.21
C VAL A 128 -15.92 13.20 3.33
N PRO A 129 -14.88 12.93 2.52
CA PRO A 129 -14.36 13.92 1.58
C PRO A 129 -15.38 14.20 0.48
N VAL A 130 -15.56 15.48 0.13
CA VAL A 130 -16.46 15.89 -0.98
C VAL A 130 -15.99 15.27 -2.29
N GLY A 131 -16.93 14.78 -3.09
CA GLY A 131 -16.73 14.19 -4.42
C GLY A 131 -16.09 12.80 -4.40
N SER A 132 -15.98 12.16 -3.24
CA SER A 132 -15.35 10.85 -3.08
C SER A 132 -16.32 9.68 -3.32
N ALA A 133 -15.80 8.49 -3.57
CA ALA A 133 -16.61 7.27 -3.63
C ALA A 133 -17.40 7.00 -2.32
N PRO A 134 -16.83 7.18 -1.11
CA PRO A 134 -17.58 7.17 0.14
C PRO A 134 -18.78 8.12 0.19
N GLU A 135 -18.62 9.36 -0.30
CA GLU A 135 -19.73 10.33 -0.32
C GLU A 135 -20.86 9.86 -1.26
N ALA A 136 -20.50 9.33 -2.43
CA ALA A 136 -21.49 8.84 -3.37
C ALA A 136 -22.26 7.62 -2.84
N ALA A 137 -21.58 6.73 -2.12
CA ALA A 137 -22.23 5.61 -1.44
C ALA A 137 -23.21 6.08 -0.36
N LEU A 138 -22.86 7.13 0.41
CA LEU A 138 -23.78 7.76 1.37
C LEU A 138 -24.97 8.43 0.69
N MET A 139 -24.78 9.07 -0.48
CA MET A 139 -25.88 9.64 -1.26
C MET A 139 -26.87 8.55 -1.73
N GLU A 140 -26.37 7.42 -2.21
CA GLU A 140 -27.19 6.26 -2.56
C GLU A 140 -27.93 5.71 -1.33
N ALA A 141 -27.22 5.51 -0.21
CA ALA A 141 -27.82 5.04 1.03
C ALA A 141 -28.92 5.99 1.54
N ARG A 142 -28.75 7.31 1.38
CA ARG A 142 -29.77 8.32 1.75
C ARG A 142 -31.03 8.23 0.89
N ALA A 143 -30.93 7.82 -0.36
CA ALA A 143 -32.11 7.59 -1.20
C ALA A 143 -33.01 6.49 -0.62
N ASN A 144 -32.42 5.50 0.07
CA ASN A 144 -33.13 4.41 0.74
C ASN A 144 -33.45 4.71 2.22
N PHE A 145 -32.72 5.64 2.86
CA PHE A 145 -32.95 6.08 4.24
C PHE A 145 -32.73 7.60 4.39
N SER A 146 -33.78 8.37 4.14
CA SER A 146 -33.72 9.85 4.09
C SER A 146 -33.19 10.56 5.35
N PRO A 147 -33.35 10.03 6.58
CA PRO A 147 -32.80 10.67 7.78
C PRO A 147 -31.27 10.67 7.89
N LEU A 148 -30.55 10.00 6.99
CA LEU A 148 -29.09 9.94 7.00
C LEU A 148 -28.47 11.33 6.80
N LYS A 149 -27.58 11.72 7.72
CA LYS A 149 -26.84 12.99 7.70
C LYS A 149 -25.35 12.73 7.81
N TRP A 150 -24.57 13.53 7.10
CA TRP A 150 -23.12 13.57 7.18
C TRP A 150 -22.61 14.97 6.84
N GLU A 151 -21.35 15.22 7.18
CA GLU A 151 -20.60 16.40 6.81
C GLU A 151 -19.72 16.11 5.59
N SER A 152 -19.94 16.82 4.50
CA SER A 152 -19.08 16.75 3.32
C SER A 152 -17.91 17.72 3.48
N ARG A 153 -16.73 17.21 3.83
CA ARG A 153 -15.55 18.03 4.11
C ARG A 153 -14.68 18.26 2.88
N ARG A 154 -14.27 19.51 2.67
CA ARG A 154 -13.29 19.90 1.64
C ARG A 154 -11.88 19.84 2.23
N ASN A 155 -10.88 19.70 1.37
CA ASN A 155 -9.45 19.71 1.76
C ASN A 155 -9.09 18.67 2.84
N THR A 156 -9.78 17.52 2.81
CA THR A 156 -9.46 16.36 3.65
C THR A 156 -9.35 15.12 2.79
N THR A 157 -8.75 14.08 3.35
CA THR A 157 -8.65 12.75 2.73
C THR A 157 -9.36 11.74 3.62
N THR A 158 -9.70 10.58 3.07
CA THR A 158 -10.28 9.50 3.87
C THR A 158 -9.33 9.07 4.99
N GLU A 159 -8.02 9.03 4.72
CA GLU A 159 -6.98 8.71 5.71
C GLU A 159 -6.95 9.74 6.85
N GLY A 160 -7.17 11.02 6.54
CA GLY A 160 -7.31 12.09 7.53
C GLY A 160 -8.53 11.88 8.44
N LEU A 161 -9.68 11.57 7.85
CA LEU A 161 -10.91 11.32 8.60
C LEU A 161 -10.84 10.03 9.42
N ILE A 162 -10.18 8.99 8.91
CA ILE A 162 -9.92 7.76 9.67
C ILE A 162 -9.09 8.07 10.93
N ARG A 163 -8.08 8.95 10.82
CA ARG A 163 -7.30 9.40 11.97
C ARG A 163 -8.18 10.14 12.97
N GLU A 164 -9.04 11.05 12.53
CA GLU A 164 -9.98 11.75 13.42
C GLU A 164 -10.93 10.78 14.16
N VAL A 165 -11.36 9.70 13.49
CA VAL A 165 -12.13 8.63 14.14
C VAL A 165 -11.32 7.91 15.21
N SER A 166 -10.07 7.55 14.90
CA SER A 166 -9.15 6.95 15.87
C SER A 166 -8.90 7.88 17.07
N ASP A 167 -8.76 9.18 16.84
CA ASP A 167 -8.49 10.19 17.87
C ASP A 167 -9.76 10.54 18.70
N GLY A 168 -10.94 10.09 18.24
CA GLY A 168 -12.21 10.35 18.90
C GLY A 168 -12.79 11.75 18.64
N THR A 169 -12.22 12.52 17.70
CA THR A 169 -12.75 13.83 17.29
C THR A 169 -13.86 13.74 16.24
N LEU A 170 -14.04 12.56 15.64
CA LEU A 170 -15.13 12.20 14.73
C LEU A 170 -15.69 10.83 15.15
N ASP A 171 -17.01 10.64 15.17
CA ASP A 171 -17.57 9.36 15.62
C ASP A 171 -17.36 8.26 14.58
N CYS A 172 -17.63 8.57 13.31
CA CYS A 172 -17.45 7.65 12.19
C CYS A 172 -17.07 8.37 10.89
N THR A 173 -16.45 7.63 9.97
CA THR A 173 -16.23 7.99 8.56
C THR A 173 -16.62 6.82 7.66
N VAL A 174 -16.57 6.98 6.34
CA VAL A 174 -16.74 5.87 5.39
C VAL A 174 -15.46 5.69 4.60
N ALA A 175 -15.00 4.45 4.49
CA ALA A 175 -13.83 4.07 3.71
C ALA A 175 -14.07 2.70 3.06
N ASN A 176 -13.45 2.47 1.90
CA ASN A 176 -13.50 1.15 1.29
C ASN A 176 -12.73 0.12 2.14
N GLU A 177 -13.05 -1.16 1.93
CA GLU A 177 -12.48 -2.26 2.71
C GLU A 177 -10.95 -2.36 2.61
N ASN A 178 -10.32 -1.95 1.50
CA ASN A 178 -8.86 -1.94 1.36
C ASN A 178 -8.23 -0.85 2.23
N ARG A 179 -8.79 0.37 2.22
CA ARG A 179 -8.35 1.49 3.07
C ARG A 179 -8.55 1.17 4.55
N TYR A 180 -9.65 0.54 4.92
CA TYR A 180 -9.87 0.07 6.30
C TYR A 180 -8.88 -1.03 6.70
N ALA A 181 -8.66 -2.02 5.83
CA ALA A 181 -7.71 -3.10 6.09
C ALA A 181 -6.27 -2.59 6.28
N SER A 182 -5.87 -1.54 5.55
CA SER A 182 -4.59 -0.86 5.80
C SER A 182 -4.61 -0.05 7.11
N ALA A 183 -5.66 0.76 7.34
CA ALA A 183 -5.75 1.64 8.50
C ALA A 183 -5.73 0.92 9.86
N ARG A 184 -6.33 -0.26 9.96
CA ARG A 184 -6.38 -1.05 11.21
C ARG A 184 -5.00 -1.47 11.72
N ASN A 185 -3.98 -1.49 10.84
CA ASN A 185 -2.60 -1.78 11.23
C ASN A 185 -2.01 -0.61 12.04
N TYR A 186 -2.53 0.62 11.86
CA TYR A 186 -2.05 1.83 12.53
C TYR A 186 -2.91 2.24 13.72
N TYR A 187 -4.20 1.89 13.68
CA TYR A 187 -5.20 2.36 14.62
C TYR A 187 -6.00 1.17 15.15
N SER A 188 -5.58 0.65 16.31
CA SER A 188 -6.14 -0.56 16.91
C SER A 188 -7.57 -0.39 17.43
N ASN A 189 -8.03 0.84 17.60
CA ASN A 189 -9.38 1.17 18.06
C ASN A 189 -10.39 1.37 16.92
N LEU A 190 -9.99 1.24 15.64
CA LEU A 190 -10.95 1.30 14.53
C LEU A 190 -11.76 0.01 14.41
N VAL A 191 -13.01 0.14 13.96
CA VAL A 191 -13.87 -0.99 13.61
C VAL A 191 -14.78 -0.64 12.41
N ALA A 192 -14.86 -1.55 11.45
CA ALA A 192 -15.89 -1.51 10.40
C ALA A 192 -17.19 -2.10 10.94
N THR A 193 -18.29 -1.37 10.81
CA THR A 193 -19.55 -1.68 11.51
C THR A 193 -20.71 -2.04 10.59
N LEU A 194 -20.80 -1.40 9.42
CA LEU A 194 -21.78 -1.71 8.38
C LEU A 194 -21.27 -1.33 6.99
N ASP A 195 -21.77 -2.03 5.97
CA ASP A 195 -21.57 -1.63 4.58
C ASP A 195 -22.55 -0.52 4.19
N ILE A 196 -22.10 0.44 3.37
CA ILE A 196 -22.84 1.62 2.93
C ILE A 196 -23.14 1.52 1.43
N GLY A 197 -24.42 1.49 1.08
CA GLY A 197 -24.88 1.34 -0.30
C GLY A 197 -24.52 -0.04 -0.90
N THR A 198 -24.68 -0.19 -2.21
CA THR A 198 -24.12 -1.37 -2.91
C THR A 198 -22.60 -1.30 -2.97
N PRO A 199 -21.89 -2.43 -3.16
CA PRO A 199 -20.46 -2.42 -3.46
C PRO A 199 -20.14 -1.47 -4.62
N SER A 200 -19.08 -0.68 -4.48
CA SER A 200 -18.60 0.27 -5.48
C SER A 200 -17.81 -0.47 -6.56
N LYS A 201 -18.21 -0.34 -7.82
CA LYS A 201 -17.37 -0.70 -8.98
C LYS A 201 -16.47 0.46 -9.31
N LEU A 202 -15.19 0.32 -8.97
CA LEU A 202 -14.15 1.30 -9.23
C LEU A 202 -13.81 1.30 -10.72
N ALA A 203 -13.76 2.49 -11.31
CA ALA A 203 -13.41 2.69 -12.71
C ALA A 203 -12.72 4.05 -12.91
N TRP A 204 -12.01 4.17 -14.03
CA TRP A 204 -11.50 5.46 -14.49
C TRP A 204 -12.63 6.31 -15.08
N ALA A 205 -12.50 7.63 -14.95
CA ALA A 205 -13.45 8.58 -15.51
C ALA A 205 -12.83 9.40 -16.65
N PHE A 206 -13.66 9.71 -17.63
CA PHE A 206 -13.34 10.49 -18.82
C PHE A 206 -14.36 11.63 -18.97
N SER A 207 -14.01 12.68 -19.72
CA SER A 207 -14.99 13.69 -20.12
C SER A 207 -16.08 13.06 -21.00
N ARG A 208 -17.28 13.66 -21.01
CA ARG A 208 -18.41 13.15 -21.81
C ARG A 208 -18.14 13.13 -23.32
N ASP A 209 -17.26 13.99 -23.77
CA ASP A 209 -16.84 14.17 -25.16
C ASP A 209 -15.40 13.66 -25.39
N VAL A 210 -14.97 12.68 -24.58
CA VAL A 210 -13.68 12.00 -24.74
C VAL A 210 -13.46 11.54 -26.18
N ASP A 211 -12.22 11.61 -26.66
CA ASP A 211 -11.81 10.99 -27.93
C ASP A 211 -12.21 9.50 -27.92
N PRO A 212 -13.12 9.06 -28.83
CA PRO A 212 -13.58 7.68 -28.86
C PRO A 212 -12.44 6.66 -29.04
N ALA A 213 -11.34 7.05 -29.68
CA ALA A 213 -10.18 6.18 -29.84
C ALA A 213 -9.44 5.97 -28.51
N LEU A 214 -9.25 7.02 -27.70
CA LEU A 214 -8.64 6.90 -26.38
C LEU A 214 -9.50 6.01 -25.46
N TYR A 215 -10.82 6.22 -25.49
CA TYR A 215 -11.74 5.42 -24.70
C TYR A 215 -11.71 3.94 -25.10
N LYS A 216 -11.64 3.65 -26.41
CA LYS A 216 -11.49 2.29 -26.92
C LYS A 216 -10.16 1.65 -26.51
N GLU A 217 -9.06 2.40 -26.51
CA GLU A 217 -7.78 1.90 -26.02
C GLU A 217 -7.84 1.56 -24.52
N ALA A 218 -8.51 2.38 -23.71
CA ALA A 218 -8.72 2.05 -22.29
C ALA A 218 -9.50 0.73 -22.12
N GLN A 219 -10.53 0.50 -22.93
CA GLN A 219 -11.27 -0.77 -22.91
C GLN A 219 -10.42 -1.97 -23.32
N ALA A 220 -9.62 -1.82 -24.37
CA ALA A 220 -8.70 -2.86 -24.84
C ALA A 220 -7.60 -3.16 -23.80
N PHE A 221 -7.08 -2.11 -23.15
CA PHE A 221 -6.12 -2.19 -22.07
C PHE A 221 -6.65 -3.01 -20.89
N PHE A 222 -7.80 -2.63 -20.32
CA PHE A 222 -8.41 -3.36 -19.19
C PHE A 222 -8.71 -4.82 -19.57
N SER A 223 -9.26 -5.05 -20.76
CA SER A 223 -9.52 -6.41 -21.27
C SER A 223 -8.24 -7.26 -21.40
N ARG A 224 -7.08 -6.64 -21.67
CA ARG A 224 -5.79 -7.32 -21.78
C ARG A 224 -5.24 -7.65 -20.38
N ILE A 225 -5.15 -6.65 -19.50
CA ILE A 225 -4.54 -6.82 -18.17
C ILE A 225 -5.36 -7.72 -17.24
N GLU A 226 -6.67 -7.83 -17.47
CA GLU A 226 -7.52 -8.83 -16.81
C GLU A 226 -7.17 -10.25 -17.28
N ARG A 227 -7.06 -10.45 -18.60
CA ARG A 227 -6.79 -11.77 -19.20
C ARG A 227 -5.37 -12.27 -18.94
N ASP A 228 -4.36 -11.40 -18.98
CA ASP A 228 -2.96 -11.77 -18.75
C ASP A 228 -2.56 -11.75 -17.25
N GLY A 229 -3.51 -11.42 -16.37
CA GLY A 229 -3.34 -11.41 -14.91
C GLY A 229 -2.57 -10.20 -14.36
N THR A 230 -2.17 -9.23 -15.19
CA THR A 230 -1.45 -8.02 -14.74
C THR A 230 -2.24 -7.26 -13.71
N LEU A 231 -3.55 -7.09 -13.91
CA LEU A 231 -4.41 -6.42 -12.94
C LEU A 231 -4.44 -7.15 -11.60
N ASN A 232 -4.58 -8.47 -11.62
CA ASN A 232 -4.60 -9.28 -10.39
C ASN A 232 -3.27 -9.19 -9.64
N ARG A 233 -2.13 -9.24 -10.35
CA ARG A 233 -0.81 -9.09 -9.73
C ARG A 233 -0.64 -7.72 -9.09
N LEU A 234 -1.13 -6.65 -9.74
CA LEU A 234 -1.07 -5.30 -9.21
C LEU A 234 -1.94 -5.16 -7.94
N LEU A 235 -3.17 -5.67 -7.96
CA LEU A 235 -4.05 -5.68 -6.79
C LEU A 235 -3.44 -6.48 -5.62
N GLU A 236 -2.86 -7.64 -5.89
CA GLU A 236 -2.16 -8.45 -4.87
C GLU A 236 -0.91 -7.76 -4.32
N ARG A 237 -0.22 -6.98 -5.15
CA ARG A 237 0.93 -6.18 -4.71
C ARG A 237 0.50 -5.10 -3.74
N TYR A 238 -0.53 -4.31 -4.03
CA TYR A 238 -0.90 -3.19 -3.14
C TYR A 238 -1.78 -3.58 -1.95
N TYR A 239 -2.58 -4.64 -2.07
CA TYR A 239 -3.61 -4.96 -1.06
C TYR A 239 -3.49 -6.36 -0.45
N GLY A 240 -2.71 -7.27 -1.05
CA GLY A 240 -2.65 -8.70 -0.66
C GLY A 240 -2.11 -8.97 0.76
N HIS A 241 -1.37 -8.01 1.32
CA HIS A 241 -0.77 -8.11 2.66
C HIS A 241 -1.52 -7.32 3.74
N ASN A 242 -2.50 -6.48 3.38
CA ASN A 242 -3.21 -5.62 4.36
C ASN A 242 -3.85 -6.40 5.52
N ASN A 243 -4.23 -7.65 5.27
CA ASN A 243 -4.94 -8.48 6.26
C ASN A 243 -4.05 -9.43 7.08
N ARG A 244 -2.72 -9.29 7.01
CA ARG A 244 -1.78 -10.28 7.59
C ARG A 244 -1.57 -10.14 9.08
N LEU A 245 -1.53 -8.91 9.57
CA LEU A 245 -1.35 -8.65 11.00
C LEU A 245 -2.68 -8.76 11.74
N GLN A 246 -2.66 -9.43 12.89
CA GLN A 246 -3.75 -9.32 13.84
C GLN A 246 -3.65 -7.97 14.58
N THR A 247 -4.77 -7.50 15.16
CA THR A 247 -4.79 -6.20 15.84
C THR A 247 -3.79 -6.12 17.00
N LEU A 248 -3.59 -7.21 17.74
CA LEU A 248 -2.63 -7.25 18.85
C LEU A 248 -1.17 -7.21 18.37
N ASP A 249 -0.86 -7.87 17.25
CA ASP A 249 0.48 -7.87 16.66
C ASP A 249 0.84 -6.45 16.20
N ALA A 250 -0.08 -5.79 15.48
CA ALA A 250 0.10 -4.42 15.02
C ALA A 250 0.29 -3.44 16.19
N ALA A 251 -0.52 -3.55 17.25
CA ALA A 251 -0.37 -2.71 18.45
C ALA A 251 0.97 -2.93 19.16
N SER A 252 1.42 -4.18 19.26
CA SER A 252 2.71 -4.54 19.88
C SER A 252 3.88 -4.01 19.05
N PHE A 253 3.78 -4.07 17.72
CA PHE A 253 4.78 -3.49 16.82
C PHE A 253 4.90 -1.98 16.99
N ILE A 254 3.77 -1.25 17.03
CA ILE A 254 3.77 0.21 17.26
C ILE A 254 4.41 0.57 18.60
N ALA A 255 4.14 -0.20 19.66
CA ALA A 255 4.78 0.01 20.95
C ALA A 255 6.31 -0.19 20.85
N ASN A 256 6.74 -1.26 20.17
CA ASN A 256 8.16 -1.58 20.03
C ASN A 256 8.91 -0.56 19.15
N ILE A 257 8.25 0.05 18.14
CA ILE A 257 8.84 1.14 17.34
C ILE A 257 9.29 2.29 18.25
N ASN A 258 8.54 2.60 19.30
CA ASN A 258 8.86 3.69 20.22
C ASN A 258 9.82 3.27 21.34
N GLN A 259 9.79 2.01 21.78
CA GLN A 259 10.51 1.54 22.98
C GLN A 259 11.82 0.80 22.68
N ILE A 260 11.88 0.07 21.57
CA ILE A 260 12.97 -0.87 21.26
C ILE A 260 13.76 -0.39 20.05
N LEU A 261 13.10 -0.08 18.93
CA LEU A 261 13.76 0.31 17.68
C LEU A 261 14.79 1.43 17.83
N PRO A 262 14.61 2.49 18.65
CA PRO A 262 15.60 3.56 18.77
C PRO A 262 16.98 3.08 19.26
N LYS A 263 17.03 1.94 19.95
CA LYS A 263 18.30 1.33 20.43
C LYS A 263 19.12 0.71 19.30
N TYR A 264 18.46 0.28 18.22
CA TYR A 264 19.06 -0.51 17.14
C TYR A 264 19.01 0.19 15.77
N ARG A 265 18.27 1.30 15.65
CA ARG A 265 18.09 2.04 14.39
C ARG A 265 19.40 2.31 13.65
N ASN A 266 20.41 2.85 14.35
CA ASN A 266 21.70 3.16 13.74
C ASN A 266 22.39 1.92 13.14
N LEU A 267 22.15 0.72 13.70
CA LEU A 267 22.70 -0.52 13.17
C LEU A 267 21.99 -0.95 11.88
N PHE A 268 20.68 -0.74 11.79
CA PHE A 268 19.93 -0.96 10.55
C PHE A 268 20.31 0.05 9.47
N GLU A 269 20.54 1.32 9.82
CA GLU A 269 21.02 2.36 8.90
C GLU A 269 22.44 2.07 8.41
N GLU A 270 23.32 1.57 9.29
CA GLU A 270 24.63 1.07 8.92
C GLU A 270 24.53 -0.11 7.95
N ALA A 271 23.69 -1.09 8.25
CA ALA A 271 23.47 -2.25 7.39
C ALA A 271 22.89 -1.85 6.03
N ALA A 272 21.99 -0.86 6.00
CA ALA A 272 21.45 -0.29 4.77
C ALA A 272 22.54 0.36 3.93
N THR A 273 23.42 1.14 4.55
CA THR A 273 24.58 1.78 3.88
C THR A 273 25.49 0.73 3.23
N LEU A 274 25.69 -0.42 3.89
CA LEU A 274 26.57 -1.48 3.39
C LEU A 274 25.96 -2.34 2.27
N THR A 275 24.62 -2.40 2.17
CA THR A 275 23.92 -3.38 1.32
C THR A 275 23.01 -2.75 0.27
N GLY A 276 22.72 -1.45 0.39
CA GLY A 276 21.72 -0.76 -0.41
C GLY A 276 20.28 -1.26 -0.17
N ILE A 277 20.02 -2.01 0.91
CA ILE A 277 18.68 -2.42 1.32
C ILE A 277 18.13 -1.35 2.27
N ASP A 278 16.89 -0.93 2.09
CA ASP A 278 16.26 0.03 3.01
C ASP A 278 16.34 -0.45 4.47
N TRP A 279 16.76 0.44 5.37
CA TRP A 279 16.92 0.13 6.80
C TRP A 279 15.59 -0.30 7.43
N ARG A 280 14.46 0.24 6.95
CA ARG A 280 13.11 -0.13 7.39
C ARG A 280 12.79 -1.56 7.00
N LEU A 281 13.20 -2.01 5.81
CA LEU A 281 13.00 -3.40 5.39
C LEU A 281 13.83 -4.36 6.25
N LEU A 282 15.09 -3.98 6.55
CA LEU A 282 15.94 -4.76 7.44
C LEU A 282 15.38 -4.83 8.86
N ALA A 283 14.85 -3.71 9.37
CA ALA A 283 14.19 -3.66 10.67
C ALA A 283 12.89 -4.48 10.69
N ALA A 284 12.10 -4.45 9.61
CA ALA A 284 10.89 -5.27 9.47
C ALA A 284 11.22 -6.77 9.46
N LEU A 285 12.26 -7.18 8.72
CA LEU A 285 12.77 -8.56 8.75
C LEU A 285 13.20 -8.96 10.17
N ALA A 286 14.03 -8.15 10.83
CA ALA A 286 14.48 -8.40 12.19
C ALA A 286 13.32 -8.52 13.19
N TYR A 287 12.26 -7.72 13.01
CA TYR A 287 11.08 -7.80 13.86
C TYR A 287 10.32 -9.10 13.66
N GLN A 288 10.15 -9.53 12.41
CA GLN A 288 9.51 -10.80 12.10
C GLN A 288 10.30 -12.00 12.67
N GLU A 289 11.63 -11.91 12.68
CA GLU A 289 12.52 -12.98 13.16
C GLU A 289 12.61 -13.06 14.69
N SER A 290 12.76 -11.92 15.37
CA SER A 290 13.08 -11.88 16.82
C SER A 290 12.30 -10.84 17.63
N GLN A 291 11.39 -10.09 17.01
CA GLN A 291 10.78 -8.90 17.62
C GLN A 291 11.80 -7.88 18.14
N TRP A 292 12.98 -7.83 17.49
CA TRP A 292 14.16 -7.07 17.90
C TRP A 292 14.80 -7.52 19.23
N ASP A 293 14.70 -8.80 19.56
CA ASP A 293 15.45 -9.40 20.67
C ASP A 293 16.80 -9.97 20.18
N PRO A 294 17.95 -9.37 20.55
CA PRO A 294 19.26 -9.89 20.18
C PRO A 294 19.59 -11.24 20.86
N LEU A 295 18.84 -11.64 21.89
CA LEU A 295 19.06 -12.87 22.63
C LEU A 295 18.09 -13.99 22.21
N ALA A 296 17.28 -13.77 21.17
CA ALA A 296 16.33 -14.75 20.66
C ALA A 296 17.02 -16.07 20.30
N THR A 297 16.38 -17.19 20.65
CA THR A 297 16.83 -18.54 20.32
C THR A 297 15.63 -19.41 19.95
N SER A 298 15.84 -20.37 19.04
CA SER A 298 14.82 -21.31 18.60
C SER A 298 15.18 -22.76 18.92
N PHE A 299 14.19 -23.64 18.81
CA PHE A 299 14.38 -25.09 18.90
C PHE A 299 15.21 -25.66 17.73
N THR A 300 15.32 -24.94 16.60
CA THR A 300 16.17 -25.30 15.45
C THR A 300 17.58 -24.68 15.52
N ASN A 301 17.94 -24.08 16.67
CA ASN A 301 19.26 -23.49 16.94
C ASN A 301 19.64 -22.27 16.07
N VAL A 302 18.67 -21.63 15.40
CA VAL A 302 18.85 -20.25 14.92
C VAL A 302 18.81 -19.28 16.11
N ARG A 303 19.63 -18.22 16.06
CA ARG A 303 19.85 -17.30 17.18
C ARG A 303 20.07 -15.86 16.73
N GLY A 304 19.78 -14.93 17.64
CA GLY A 304 20.11 -13.52 17.47
C GLY A 304 19.01 -12.71 16.80
N MET A 305 19.27 -11.41 16.63
CA MET A 305 18.30 -10.46 16.11
C MET A 305 17.77 -10.82 14.71
N MET A 306 18.62 -11.36 13.86
CA MET A 306 18.27 -11.81 12.49
C MET A 306 18.11 -13.32 12.40
N MET A 307 18.05 -14.04 13.52
CA MET A 307 17.85 -15.50 13.57
C MET A 307 18.77 -16.30 12.62
N LEU A 308 20.08 -16.08 12.75
CA LEU A 308 21.07 -16.70 11.88
C LEU A 308 21.29 -18.18 12.24
N THR A 309 21.33 -19.04 11.22
CA THR A 309 21.87 -20.40 11.35
C THR A 309 23.38 -20.34 11.61
N GLU A 310 23.94 -21.44 12.10
CA GLU A 310 25.38 -21.57 12.31
C GLU A 310 26.15 -21.46 10.98
N GLU A 311 25.70 -22.18 9.94
CA GLU A 311 26.27 -22.09 8.60
C GLU A 311 26.26 -20.67 8.03
N THR A 312 25.15 -19.93 8.22
CA THR A 312 25.06 -18.54 7.74
C THR A 312 25.98 -17.62 8.53
N ALA A 313 26.07 -17.80 9.85
CA ALA A 313 26.98 -17.04 10.70
C ALA A 313 28.44 -17.25 10.29
N ASP A 314 28.85 -18.51 10.08
CA ASP A 314 30.20 -18.85 9.63
C ASP A 314 30.50 -18.22 8.26
N ARG A 315 29.56 -18.36 7.30
CA ARG A 315 29.69 -17.78 5.97
C ARG A 315 29.83 -16.26 6.00
N MET A 316 29.18 -15.59 6.94
CA MET A 316 29.20 -14.14 7.12
C MET A 316 30.30 -13.66 8.09
N ASN A 317 31.17 -14.57 8.57
CA ASN A 317 32.23 -14.29 9.55
C ASN A 317 31.71 -13.67 10.87
N VAL A 318 30.57 -14.16 11.37
CA VAL A 318 29.99 -13.76 12.66
C VAL A 318 30.66 -14.56 13.78
N THR A 319 31.22 -13.85 14.75
CA THR A 319 31.85 -14.47 15.93
C THR A 319 30.86 -14.63 17.08
N ASN A 320 29.86 -13.75 17.16
CA ASN A 320 28.81 -13.82 18.17
C ASN A 320 27.43 -13.52 17.58
N ARG A 321 26.61 -14.57 17.36
CA ARG A 321 25.23 -14.42 16.87
C ARG A 321 24.31 -13.63 17.81
N LEU A 322 24.65 -13.53 19.09
CA LEU A 322 23.88 -12.78 20.10
C LEU A 322 24.31 -11.31 20.23
N ASP A 323 25.36 -10.89 19.50
CA ASP A 323 25.67 -9.47 19.33
C ASP A 323 24.72 -8.87 18.30
N ALA A 324 23.99 -7.82 18.69
CA ALA A 324 22.98 -7.20 17.84
C ALA A 324 23.58 -6.67 16.53
N ARG A 325 24.75 -6.03 16.59
CA ARG A 325 25.38 -5.43 15.41
C ARG A 325 25.88 -6.52 14.46
N GLU A 326 26.59 -7.53 14.95
CA GLU A 326 27.04 -8.65 14.12
C GLU A 326 25.85 -9.36 13.48
N SER A 327 24.79 -9.64 14.25
CA SER A 327 23.58 -10.30 13.76
C SER A 327 22.89 -9.50 12.65
N ILE A 328 22.64 -8.19 12.87
CA ILE A 328 22.00 -7.30 11.89
C ILE A 328 22.83 -7.21 10.60
N ILE A 329 24.13 -6.94 10.72
CA ILE A 329 25.01 -6.73 9.55
C ILE A 329 25.13 -8.01 8.73
N ALA A 330 25.27 -9.16 9.38
CA ALA A 330 25.33 -10.44 8.69
C ALA A 330 24.00 -10.83 8.04
N GLY A 331 22.87 -10.63 8.72
CA GLY A 331 21.55 -10.87 8.14
C GLY A 331 21.29 -10.01 6.91
N ALA A 332 21.64 -8.72 6.97
CA ALA A 332 21.51 -7.81 5.83
C ALA A 332 22.40 -8.23 4.64
N LYS A 333 23.67 -8.57 4.90
CA LYS A 333 24.59 -9.06 3.86
C LYS A 333 24.11 -10.37 3.24
N TYR A 334 23.57 -11.27 4.05
CA TYR A 334 23.01 -12.53 3.55
C TYR A 334 21.79 -12.30 2.67
N LEU A 335 20.87 -11.40 3.06
CA LEU A 335 19.74 -11.01 2.23
C LEU A 335 20.20 -10.37 0.90
N ALA A 336 21.18 -9.47 0.96
CA ALA A 336 21.75 -8.83 -0.23
C ALA A 336 22.36 -9.86 -1.19
N LEU A 337 23.12 -10.82 -0.65
CA LEU A 337 23.69 -11.93 -1.41
C LEU A 337 22.60 -12.75 -2.13
N ILE A 338 21.50 -13.09 -1.43
CA ILE A 338 20.37 -13.81 -2.04
C ILE A 338 19.72 -12.97 -3.14
N ARG A 339 19.53 -11.67 -2.92
CA ARG A 339 18.96 -10.73 -3.90
C ARG A 339 19.82 -10.60 -5.14
N ASP A 340 21.13 -10.60 -5.00
CA ASP A 340 22.06 -10.50 -6.13
C ASP A 340 22.11 -11.80 -6.94
N GLN A 341 21.84 -12.95 -6.30
CA GLN A 341 21.73 -14.26 -6.98
C GLN A 341 20.46 -14.43 -7.80
N MET A 342 19.43 -13.60 -7.59
CA MET A 342 18.18 -13.69 -8.36
C MET A 342 18.43 -13.43 -9.85
N PRO A 343 17.72 -14.12 -10.77
CA PRO A 343 17.81 -13.81 -12.20
C PRO A 343 17.47 -12.34 -12.50
N GLU A 344 18.22 -11.69 -13.40
CA GLU A 344 18.03 -10.27 -13.76
C GLU A 344 16.61 -9.94 -14.26
N ARG A 345 15.93 -10.90 -14.88
CA ARG A 345 14.53 -10.76 -15.34
C ARG A 345 13.52 -10.53 -14.22
N ILE A 346 13.87 -10.85 -12.97
CA ILE A 346 13.04 -10.56 -11.80
C ILE A 346 13.33 -9.12 -11.37
N ALA A 347 12.40 -8.23 -11.70
CA ALA A 347 12.48 -6.82 -11.37
C ALA A 347 12.03 -6.55 -9.92
N GLU A 348 12.44 -5.41 -9.38
CA GLU A 348 11.85 -4.89 -8.14
C GLU A 348 10.38 -4.50 -8.36
N PRO A 349 9.50 -4.61 -7.33
CA PRO A 349 9.82 -5.06 -5.97
C PRO A 349 9.75 -6.59 -5.78
N ASP A 350 9.33 -7.34 -6.80
CA ASP A 350 9.18 -8.81 -6.74
C ASP A 350 10.50 -9.52 -6.41
N ARG A 351 11.63 -8.98 -6.88
CA ARG A 351 12.98 -9.46 -6.55
C ARG A 351 13.22 -9.48 -5.05
N THR A 352 12.97 -8.36 -4.36
CA THR A 352 13.10 -8.27 -2.89
C THR A 352 12.19 -9.26 -2.18
N TRP A 353 10.92 -9.40 -2.59
CA TRP A 353 9.97 -10.32 -1.96
C TRP A 353 10.40 -11.78 -2.11
N MET A 354 10.88 -12.16 -3.29
CA MET A 354 11.44 -13.48 -3.53
C MET A 354 12.73 -13.71 -2.72
N SER A 355 13.57 -12.69 -2.54
CA SER A 355 14.76 -12.79 -1.69
C SER A 355 14.42 -13.05 -0.22
N LEU A 356 13.38 -12.42 0.32
CA LEU A 356 12.89 -12.72 1.67
C LEU A 356 12.34 -14.14 1.79
N ALA A 357 11.61 -14.62 0.77
CA ALA A 357 11.13 -16.01 0.74
C ALA A 357 12.30 -17.01 0.73
N ALA A 358 13.36 -16.72 -0.04
CA ALA A 358 14.58 -17.50 -0.06
C ALA A 358 15.45 -17.34 1.20
N TYR A 359 15.38 -16.21 1.91
CA TYR A 359 16.02 -16.03 3.21
C TYR A 359 15.46 -17.03 4.22
N ASN A 360 14.14 -17.19 4.24
CA ASN A 360 13.45 -18.10 5.15
C ASN A 360 13.59 -19.58 4.74
N GLN A 361 13.31 -19.90 3.46
CA GLN A 361 13.16 -21.29 3.02
C GLN A 361 14.27 -21.76 2.06
N GLY A 362 15.29 -20.94 1.84
CA GLY A 362 16.40 -21.26 0.94
C GLY A 362 16.08 -21.03 -0.55
N TYR A 363 17.10 -20.61 -1.30
CA TYR A 363 17.00 -20.32 -2.73
C TYR A 363 16.51 -21.53 -3.56
N GLY A 364 16.92 -22.75 -3.20
CA GLY A 364 16.52 -23.97 -3.93
C GLY A 364 15.01 -24.21 -3.90
N HIS A 365 14.37 -24.06 -2.73
CA HIS A 365 12.93 -24.24 -2.59
C HIS A 365 12.14 -23.08 -3.19
N LEU A 366 12.68 -21.86 -3.19
CA LEU A 366 12.10 -20.77 -3.98
C LEU A 366 12.11 -21.14 -5.48
N GLU A 367 13.22 -21.67 -6.00
CA GLU A 367 13.30 -22.05 -7.42
C GLU A 367 12.31 -23.17 -7.76
N ASP A 368 12.14 -24.15 -6.87
CA ASP A 368 11.10 -25.18 -7.02
C ASP A 368 9.69 -24.56 -7.08
N ALA A 369 9.39 -23.55 -6.24
CA ALA A 369 8.12 -22.82 -6.29
C ALA A 369 7.94 -22.05 -7.61
N ARG A 370 9.00 -21.45 -8.15
CA ARG A 370 9.00 -20.77 -9.46
C ARG A 370 8.78 -21.74 -10.61
N VAL A 371 9.46 -22.89 -10.59
CA VAL A 371 9.25 -23.97 -11.56
C VAL A 371 7.80 -24.45 -11.52
N LEU A 372 7.26 -24.67 -10.33
CA LEU A 372 5.86 -25.07 -10.16
C LEU A 372 4.90 -24.00 -10.71
N THR A 373 5.13 -22.72 -10.39
CA THR A 373 4.35 -21.58 -10.90
C THR A 373 4.32 -21.56 -12.43
N LYS A 374 5.48 -21.77 -13.07
CA LYS A 374 5.59 -21.84 -14.53
C LYS A 374 4.85 -23.05 -15.11
N ARG A 375 4.94 -24.23 -14.47
CA ARG A 375 4.19 -25.44 -14.89
C ARG A 375 2.68 -25.21 -14.88
N MET A 376 2.21 -24.30 -14.03
CA MET A 376 0.80 -23.92 -13.89
C MET A 376 0.39 -22.76 -14.80
N GLY A 377 1.26 -22.37 -15.75
CA GLY A 377 0.98 -21.31 -16.73
C GLY A 377 0.96 -19.90 -16.14
N MET A 378 1.50 -19.71 -14.94
CA MET A 378 1.58 -18.40 -14.28
C MET A 378 2.97 -17.78 -14.39
N ASN A 379 3.12 -16.51 -13.99
CA ASN A 379 4.40 -15.80 -14.12
C ASN A 379 5.38 -16.18 -12.99
N PRO A 380 6.49 -16.90 -13.26
CA PRO A 380 7.46 -17.30 -12.24
C PRO A 380 8.35 -16.15 -11.74
N ASP A 381 8.25 -14.97 -12.35
CA ASP A 381 9.00 -13.77 -11.96
C ASP A 381 8.12 -12.77 -11.18
N SER A 382 6.86 -13.13 -10.86
CA SER A 382 6.00 -12.36 -9.97
C SER A 382 5.78 -13.05 -8.64
N TRP A 383 6.06 -12.34 -7.54
CA TRP A 383 5.77 -12.80 -6.19
C TRP A 383 4.28 -13.10 -5.98
N ALA A 384 3.40 -12.26 -6.54
CA ALA A 384 1.95 -12.44 -6.44
C ALA A 384 1.47 -13.79 -7.02
N ASP A 385 2.16 -14.31 -8.03
CA ASP A 385 1.88 -15.63 -8.62
C ASP A 385 2.65 -16.73 -7.88
N VAL A 386 3.93 -16.54 -7.59
CA VAL A 386 4.78 -17.54 -6.90
C VAL A 386 4.25 -17.89 -5.51
N LYS A 387 3.78 -16.90 -4.74
CA LYS A 387 3.26 -17.11 -3.38
C LYS A 387 2.03 -18.03 -3.33
N LYS A 388 1.29 -18.16 -4.43
CA LYS A 388 0.12 -19.06 -4.52
C LYS A 388 0.54 -20.54 -4.57
N TRP A 389 1.69 -20.82 -5.16
CA TRP A 389 2.18 -22.18 -5.37
C TRP A 389 3.17 -22.63 -4.30
N MET A 390 3.82 -21.69 -3.62
CA MET A 390 4.79 -21.98 -2.57
C MET A 390 4.26 -22.88 -1.44
N PRO A 391 3.00 -22.75 -0.96
CA PRO A 391 2.46 -23.67 0.05
C PRO A 391 2.37 -25.13 -0.41
N LEU A 392 2.27 -25.40 -1.71
CA LEU A 392 2.10 -26.76 -2.23
C LEU A 392 3.41 -27.56 -2.20
N LEU A 393 4.56 -26.96 -1.88
CA LEU A 393 5.81 -27.69 -1.69
C LEU A 393 5.79 -28.64 -0.48
N ASN A 394 4.74 -28.62 0.34
CA ASN A 394 4.54 -29.61 1.40
C ASN A 394 3.61 -30.77 1.00
N GLN A 395 3.08 -30.78 -0.22
CA GLN A 395 2.15 -31.79 -0.72
C GLN A 395 2.85 -32.81 -1.62
N PRO A 396 2.77 -34.12 -1.33
CA PRO A 396 3.49 -35.17 -2.07
C PRO A 396 3.31 -35.11 -3.60
N GLY A 397 2.08 -34.94 -4.07
CA GLY A 397 1.78 -34.87 -5.51
C GLY A 397 2.45 -33.70 -6.26
N TYR A 398 3.00 -32.73 -5.54
CA TYR A 398 3.76 -31.62 -6.11
C TYR A 398 5.26 -31.79 -5.88
N TYR A 399 5.70 -31.91 -4.62
CA TYR A 399 7.13 -31.83 -4.29
C TYR A 399 7.95 -33.02 -4.79
N GLU A 400 7.35 -34.20 -4.99
CA GLU A 400 8.07 -35.39 -5.47
C GLU A 400 8.68 -35.21 -6.87
N THR A 401 8.16 -34.24 -7.64
CA THR A 401 8.63 -33.91 -8.99
C THR A 401 9.54 -32.67 -9.05
N LEU A 402 9.88 -32.12 -7.88
CA LEU A 402 10.69 -30.92 -7.71
C LEU A 402 12.12 -31.31 -7.27
N LYS A 403 13.10 -30.46 -7.55
CA LYS A 403 14.52 -30.83 -7.41
C LYS A 403 14.96 -30.91 -5.96
N TYR A 404 14.48 -29.99 -5.12
CA TYR A 404 14.83 -29.90 -3.71
C TYR A 404 13.76 -30.53 -2.81
N GLY A 405 12.59 -30.87 -3.37
CA GLY A 405 11.58 -31.68 -2.71
C GLY A 405 10.78 -30.92 -1.65
N TYR A 406 10.45 -31.61 -0.57
CA TYR A 406 9.55 -31.10 0.48
C TYR A 406 10.05 -29.78 1.08
N ALA A 407 9.16 -28.80 1.20
CA ALA A 407 9.40 -27.55 1.90
C ALA A 407 8.15 -27.01 2.59
N ARG A 408 8.32 -26.30 3.70
CA ARG A 408 7.21 -25.60 4.38
C ARG A 408 6.96 -24.23 3.75
N GLY A 409 6.71 -24.20 2.45
CA GLY A 409 6.63 -22.94 1.71
C GLY A 409 5.52 -21.98 2.15
N GLY A 410 4.51 -22.46 2.89
CA GLY A 410 3.52 -21.59 3.53
C GLY A 410 4.13 -20.67 4.62
N GLU A 411 5.14 -21.14 5.36
CA GLU A 411 5.85 -20.33 6.37
C GLU A 411 6.57 -19.15 5.72
N ALA A 412 7.22 -19.38 4.58
CA ALA A 412 7.87 -18.31 3.80
C ALA A 412 6.87 -17.26 3.30
N VAL A 413 5.69 -17.68 2.81
CA VAL A 413 4.65 -16.73 2.39
C VAL A 413 4.17 -15.88 3.57
N ILE A 414 3.96 -16.48 4.74
CA ILE A 414 3.55 -15.74 5.95
C ILE A 414 4.62 -14.74 6.35
N LEU A 415 5.89 -15.15 6.34
CA LEU A 415 7.03 -14.27 6.67
C LEU A 415 7.08 -13.07 5.74
N VAL A 416 7.08 -13.28 4.42
CA VAL A 416 7.18 -12.20 3.44
C VAL A 416 6.02 -11.22 3.59
N GLU A 417 4.79 -11.72 3.68
CA GLU A 417 3.62 -10.84 3.74
C GLU A 417 3.52 -10.09 5.09
N SER A 418 4.07 -10.65 6.17
CA SER A 418 4.19 -9.95 7.47
C SER A 418 5.27 -8.88 7.42
N ILE A 419 6.44 -9.17 6.84
CA ILE A 419 7.51 -8.18 6.65
C ILE A 419 7.02 -7.01 5.80
N ARG A 420 6.27 -7.27 4.73
CA ARG A 420 5.66 -6.21 3.90
C ARG A 420 4.75 -5.31 4.73
N SER A 421 3.93 -5.90 5.60
CA SER A 421 3.06 -5.13 6.50
C SER A 421 3.84 -4.29 7.50
N TYR A 422 4.89 -4.84 8.12
CA TYR A 422 5.76 -4.10 9.03
C TYR A 422 6.58 -3.01 8.33
N HIS A 423 6.99 -3.25 7.09
CA HIS A 423 7.72 -2.30 6.26
C HIS A 423 6.87 -1.06 5.96
N ASP A 424 5.66 -1.25 5.43
CA ASP A 424 4.71 -0.16 5.20
C ASP A 424 4.45 0.64 6.49
N MET A 425 4.35 -0.06 7.62
CA MET A 425 4.17 0.57 8.92
C MET A 425 5.36 1.43 9.33
N LEU A 426 6.60 0.98 9.10
CA LEU A 426 7.82 1.73 9.38
C LEU A 426 7.99 2.93 8.45
N GLU A 427 7.66 2.80 7.16
CA GLU A 427 7.69 3.93 6.21
C GLU A 427 6.80 5.07 6.69
N ARG A 428 5.64 4.76 7.26
CA ARG A 428 4.70 5.76 7.79
C ARG A 428 5.06 6.28 9.18
N LEU A 429 5.49 5.42 10.10
CA LEU A 429 5.68 5.77 11.52
C LEU A 429 7.10 6.22 11.85
N ALA A 430 8.09 5.85 11.05
CA ALA A 430 9.49 6.20 11.22
C ALA A 430 10.12 6.68 9.89
N PRO A 431 9.56 7.73 9.24
CA PRO A 431 10.13 8.25 8.00
C PRO A 431 11.53 8.81 8.21
N ASP A 432 12.30 8.89 7.12
CA ASP A 432 13.63 9.51 7.14
C ASP A 432 13.53 10.98 7.56
N ALA A 433 14.43 11.42 8.46
CA ALA A 433 14.43 12.78 8.97
C ALA A 433 14.64 13.85 7.87
N THR A 434 15.08 13.43 6.68
CA THR A 434 15.33 14.28 5.50
C THR A 434 14.11 14.50 4.61
N ALA A 435 12.97 13.83 4.86
CA ALA A 435 11.74 13.97 4.08
C ALA A 435 10.65 14.84 4.76
N PHE A 436 10.98 15.54 5.85
CA PHE A 436 10.04 16.42 6.54
C PHE A 436 10.04 17.85 5.98
N ASP A 437 9.04 18.18 5.16
CA ASP A 437 8.64 19.58 4.93
C ASP A 437 7.67 20.05 6.05
N SER A 438 8.31 20.47 7.14
CA SER A 438 8.14 21.72 7.91
C SER A 438 6.82 22.22 8.53
N ASN A 439 5.63 21.58 8.41
CA ASN A 439 4.41 22.23 8.98
C ASN A 439 3.43 21.39 9.84
N ALA A 440 3.73 20.18 10.28
CA ALA A 440 2.74 19.35 11.00
C ALA A 440 3.15 18.77 12.36
N ILE A 441 4.29 19.16 12.94
CA ILE A 441 4.61 18.76 14.32
C ILE A 441 4.12 19.87 15.27
N SER A 442 2.81 19.92 15.47
CA SER A 442 2.27 20.68 16.59
C SER A 442 2.50 19.89 17.87
N TYR A 443 3.49 20.37 18.64
CA TYR A 443 3.74 20.09 20.05
C TYR A 443 2.45 19.82 20.85
N ARG A 444 2.08 18.55 21.08
CA ARG A 444 1.12 18.16 22.14
C ARG A 444 1.06 16.68 22.52
N LEU A 445 1.93 15.80 22.01
CA LEU A 445 1.99 14.39 22.41
C LEU A 445 3.02 14.07 23.51
N ILE A 446 3.41 15.06 24.31
CA ILE A 446 4.16 14.84 25.55
C ILE A 446 3.41 15.54 26.69
N GLU A 447 2.48 14.83 27.31
CA GLU A 447 1.83 15.07 28.64
C GLU A 447 0.38 14.51 28.61
N PRO A 448 0.21 13.17 28.59
CA PRO A 448 -0.58 12.59 29.70
C PRO A 448 -0.07 11.25 30.27
N LEU A 449 1.11 10.76 29.86
CA LEU A 449 1.68 9.49 30.36
C LEU A 449 2.42 9.59 31.71
N LYS A 450 2.37 10.75 32.40
CA LYS A 450 2.99 10.96 33.72
C LYS A 450 2.02 10.93 34.92
N ARG A 451 0.73 10.62 34.71
CA ARG A 451 -0.27 10.56 35.80
C ARG A 451 -0.72 9.17 36.22
N LEU A 452 -0.09 8.11 35.74
CA LEU A 452 -0.38 6.72 36.15
C LEU A 452 0.76 6.04 36.93
N LEU A 453 1.70 6.82 37.48
CA LEU A 453 2.74 6.33 38.40
C LEU A 453 2.93 7.27 39.60
N ARG A 454 1.84 7.58 40.30
CA ARG A 454 1.85 7.98 41.72
C ARG A 454 0.64 7.39 42.44
#